data_AF-A0AAE1K5X0-F1
#
_entry.id   AF-A0AAE1K5X0-F1
#
_cell.length_a   1.000
_cell.length_b   1.000
_cell.length_c   1.000
_cell.angle_alpha   90.00
_cell.angle_beta   90.00
_cell.angle_gamma   90.00
#
_symmetry.space_group_name_H-M   'P 1'
#
loop_
_entity.id
_entity.type
_entity.pdbx_description
1 polymer ?
#
loop_
_entity_poly.entity_id
_entity_poly.type
_entity_poly.pdbx_seq_one_letter_code
_entity_poly.pdbx_strand_id
1 'polypeptide(L)'
;MCLPVKKTSFSRGQSVEVSVKEDGFHGSYFKAKVVSQLDNGLYVIKYDTLVNDHNEPQFLTETVCPKELHPLPLVIFVRRFLVN
;
A
#
# COMPACT_ATOMS: atom_id res chain seq x y z
N MET A 1 2.37 13.50 -12.69
CA MET A 1 3.42 12.50 -13.02
C MET A 1 4.08 12.05 -11.73
N CYS A 2 4.31 10.75 -11.58
CA CYS A 2 5.06 10.24 -10.43
C CYS A 2 6.55 10.52 -10.65
N LEU A 3 7.16 11.35 -9.80
CA LEU A 3 8.57 11.65 -9.89
C LEU A 3 9.39 10.47 -9.34
N PRO A 4 10.56 10.16 -9.93
CA PRO A 4 11.43 9.11 -9.41
C PRO A 4 12.03 9.57 -8.07
N VAL A 5 11.48 9.07 -6.97
CA VAL A 5 12.06 9.26 -5.63
C VAL A 5 13.15 8.19 -5.41
N LYS A 6 14.42 8.59 -5.29
CA LYS A 6 15.48 7.78 -4.66
C LYS A 6 15.24 7.77 -3.14
N LYS A 7 15.34 6.69 -2.35
CA LYS A 7 15.43 5.24 -2.58
C LYS A 7 15.00 4.53 -1.28
N THR A 8 13.72 4.17 -1.17
CA THR A 8 13.31 2.90 -0.55
C THR A 8 12.58 2.15 -1.63
N SER A 9 13.31 1.35 -2.41
CA SER A 9 12.72 0.49 -3.43
C SER A 9 12.09 -0.69 -2.74
N PHE A 10 10.79 -0.89 -2.95
CA PHE A 10 10.09 -2.06 -2.42
C PHE A 10 10.38 -3.26 -3.33
N SER A 11 10.74 -4.39 -2.74
CA SER A 11 11.04 -5.60 -3.51
C SER A 11 9.77 -6.37 -3.82
N ARG A 12 9.77 -7.14 -4.93
CA ARG A 12 8.69 -8.11 -5.20
C ARG A 12 8.49 -9.03 -4.00
N GLY A 13 7.24 -9.20 -3.58
CA GLY A 13 6.86 -10.00 -2.41
C GLY A 13 6.93 -9.25 -1.08
N GLN A 14 7.45 -8.03 -1.03
CA GLN A 14 7.49 -7.22 0.19
C GLN A 14 6.08 -6.79 0.61
N SER A 15 5.78 -6.91 1.90
CA SER A 15 4.56 -6.34 2.49
C SER A 15 4.74 -4.85 2.77
N VAL A 16 3.71 -4.08 2.44
CA VAL A 16 3.68 -2.62 2.48
C VAL A 16 2.30 -2.14 2.95
N GLU A 17 2.21 -0.89 3.37
CA GLU A 17 0.94 -0.17 3.46
C GLU A 17 0.77 0.77 2.27
N VAL A 18 -0.47 0.91 1.80
CA VAL A 18 -0.85 1.78 0.69
C VAL A 18 -1.80 2.86 1.20
N SER A 19 -1.45 4.12 0.98
CA SER A 19 -2.36 5.25 1.23
C SER A 19 -3.20 5.54 -0.02
N VAL A 20 -4.52 5.47 0.09
CA VAL A 20 -5.43 5.73 -1.04
C VAL A 20 -5.70 7.24 -1.13
N LYS A 21 -5.64 7.81 -2.34
CA LYS A 21 -5.84 9.25 -2.59
C LYS A 21 -7.25 9.61 -3.04
N GLU A 22 -8.09 8.62 -3.24
CA GLU A 22 -9.51 8.80 -3.52
C GLU A 22 -10.23 9.42 -2.31
N ASP A 23 -11.24 10.23 -2.60
CA ASP A 23 -12.05 10.88 -1.58
C ASP A 23 -12.77 9.83 -0.71
N GLY A 24 -12.93 10.13 0.58
CA GLY A 24 -13.45 9.16 1.56
C GLY A 24 -12.42 8.18 2.14
N PHE A 25 -11.19 8.13 1.61
CA PHE A 25 -10.10 7.28 2.16
C PHE A 25 -8.97 8.07 2.82
N HIS A 26 -9.13 9.38 3.02
CA HIS A 26 -8.11 10.21 3.65
C HIS A 26 -7.72 9.68 5.05
N GLY A 27 -6.42 9.51 5.30
CA GLY A 27 -5.89 8.97 6.56
C GLY A 27 -5.97 7.44 6.68
N SER A 28 -6.53 6.74 5.69
CA SER A 28 -6.57 5.27 5.67
C SER A 28 -5.34 4.68 4.99
N TYR A 29 -4.85 3.58 5.56
CA TYR A 29 -3.73 2.80 5.06
C TYR A 29 -4.14 1.33 4.97
N PHE A 30 -3.92 0.71 3.82
CA PHE A 30 -4.30 -0.68 3.57
C PHE A 30 -3.07 -1.54 3.34
N LYS A 31 -3.04 -2.72 3.96
CA LYS A 31 -1.96 -3.66 3.80
C LYS A 31 -2.01 -4.30 2.41
N ALA A 32 -0.85 -4.38 1.76
CA ALA A 32 -0.69 -5.01 0.46
C ALA A 32 0.67 -5.70 0.32
N LYS A 33 0.83 -6.43 -0.78
CA LYS A 33 2.09 -7.04 -1.21
C LYS A 33 2.49 -6.51 -2.58
N VAL A 34 3.77 -6.19 -2.74
CA VAL A 34 4.33 -5.80 -4.05
C VAL A 34 4.38 -7.01 -4.97
N VAL A 35 3.73 -6.89 -6.13
CA VAL A 35 3.71 -7.90 -7.19
C VAL A 35 4.84 -7.67 -8.18
N SER A 36 5.06 -6.42 -8.58
CA SER A 36 6.16 -6.02 -9.48
C SER A 36 6.45 -4.52 -9.39
N GLN A 37 7.62 -4.13 -9.88
CA GLN A 37 7.95 -2.75 -10.22
C GLN A 37 7.96 -2.65 -11.75
N LEU A 38 7.33 -1.61 -12.30
CA LEU A 38 7.26 -1.34 -13.72
C LEU A 38 8.44 -0.43 -14.15
N ASP A 39 8.79 -0.46 -15.44
CA ASP A 39 9.91 0.32 -15.99
C ASP A 39 9.73 1.84 -15.81
N ASN A 40 8.48 2.30 -15.70
CA ASN A 40 8.14 3.70 -15.43
C ASN A 40 8.23 4.09 -13.94
N GLY A 41 8.68 3.18 -13.07
CA GLY A 41 8.86 3.40 -11.63
C GLY A 41 7.60 3.23 -10.79
N LEU A 42 6.45 2.89 -11.39
CA LEU A 42 5.23 2.54 -10.65
C LEU A 42 5.33 1.11 -10.10
N TYR A 43 4.48 0.80 -9.13
CA TYR A 43 4.39 -0.53 -8.53
C TYR A 43 3.04 -1.16 -8.81
N VAL A 44 3.04 -2.44 -9.14
CA VAL A 44 1.83 -3.26 -9.08
C VAL A 44 1.77 -3.89 -7.69
N ILE A 45 0.68 -3.64 -6.96
CA ILE A 45 0.43 -4.19 -5.63
C ILE A 45 -0.84 -5.03 -5.64
N LYS A 46 -0.94 -5.95 -4.68
CA LYS A 46 -2.17 -6.69 -4.40
C LYS A 46 -2.52 -6.52 -2.93
N TYR A 47 -3.74 -6.06 -2.64
CA TYR A 47 -4.19 -5.87 -1.27
C TYR A 47 -4.40 -7.21 -0.55
N ASP A 48 -4.26 -7.18 0.77
CA ASP A 48 -4.54 -8.35 1.62
C ASP A 48 -6.03 -8.46 1.97
N THR A 49 -6.80 -7.36 1.89
CA THR A 49 -8.18 -7.27 2.40
C THR A 49 -9.20 -6.68 1.42
N LEU A 50 -8.77 -5.97 0.39
CA LEU A 50 -9.68 -5.41 -0.63
C LEU A 50 -9.87 -6.40 -1.77
N VAL A 51 -11.10 -6.56 -2.23
CA VAL A 51 -11.49 -7.46 -3.34
C VAL A 51 -11.99 -6.66 -4.52
N ASN A 52 -12.03 -7.27 -5.71
CA ASN A 52 -12.65 -6.64 -6.87
C ASN A 52 -14.17 -6.55 -6.72
N ASP A 53 -14.79 -5.59 -7.42
CA ASP A 53 -16.24 -5.40 -7.41
C ASP A 53 -16.97 -6.31 -8.43
N HIS A 54 -16.26 -7.25 -9.06
CA HIS A 54 -16.77 -8.06 -10.17
C HIS A 54 -17.41 -9.38 -9.70
N ASN A 55 -17.93 -9.43 -8.47
CA ASN A 55 -18.55 -10.60 -7.84
C ASN A 55 -17.62 -11.85 -7.75
N GLU A 56 -16.32 -11.69 -7.97
CA GLU A 56 -15.33 -12.75 -7.82
C GLU A 56 -14.49 -12.52 -6.56
N PRO A 57 -14.18 -13.56 -5.76
CA PRO A 57 -13.41 -13.42 -4.52
C PRO A 57 -11.91 -13.24 -4.79
N GLN A 58 -11.54 -12.35 -5.71
CA GLN A 58 -10.17 -12.05 -6.04
C GLN A 58 -9.73 -10.73 -5.41
N PHE A 59 -8.60 -10.77 -4.70
CA PHE A 59 -8.03 -9.57 -4.11
C PHE A 59 -7.66 -8.53 -5.17
N LEU A 60 -7.98 -7.28 -4.87
CA LEU A 60 -7.77 -6.13 -5.71
C LEU A 60 -6.26 -5.94 -5.99
N THR A 61 -5.92 -5.75 -7.26
CA THR A 61 -4.57 -5.47 -7.74
C THR A 61 -4.57 -4.12 -8.44
N GLU A 62 -3.65 -3.24 -8.08
CA GLU A 62 -3.59 -1.86 -8.58
C GLU A 62 -2.18 -1.44 -8.94
N THR A 63 -2.09 -0.46 -9.84
CA THR A 63 -0.82 0.22 -10.15
C THR A 63 -0.76 1.54 -9.38
N VAL A 64 0.22 1.67 -8.49
CA VAL A 64 0.34 2.80 -7.57
C VAL A 64 1.69 3.51 -7.69
N CYS A 65 1.70 4.76 -7.26
CA CYS A 65 2.87 5.62 -7.18
C CYS A 65 3.76 5.24 -5.98
N PRO A 66 5.11 5.35 -6.06
CA PRO A 66 5.99 5.11 -4.91
C PRO A 66 5.65 5.93 -3.66
N LYS A 67 5.15 7.15 -3.83
CA LYS A 67 4.73 8.04 -2.72
C LYS A 67 3.46 7.58 -1.99
N GLU A 68 2.76 6.59 -2.53
CA GLU A 68 1.57 5.99 -1.92
C GLU A 68 1.93 4.74 -1.12
N LEU A 69 3.16 4.24 -1.28
CA LEU A 69 3.66 3.07 -0.57
C LEU A 69 4.46 3.45 0.67
N HIS A 70 4.20 2.72 1.74
CA HIS A 70 4.86 2.86 3.03
C HIS A 70 5.37 1.48 3.49
N PRO A 71 6.50 1.43 4.23
CA PRO A 71 6.84 0.21 4.96
C PRO A 71 5.71 -0.11 5.96
N LEU A 72 5.58 -1.38 6.35
CA LEU A 72 4.70 -1.71 7.47
C LEU A 72 5.15 -0.94 8.74
N PRO A 73 4.22 -0.45 9.56
CA PRO A 73 4.55 0.17 10.83
C PRO A 73 5.23 -0.85 11.74
N LEU A 74 6.08 -0.35 12.62
CA LEU A 74 6.70 -1.20 13.65
C LEU A 74 5.61 -1.78 14.55
N VAL A 75 5.67 -3.09 14.78
CA VAL A 75 4.81 -3.73 15.77
C VAL A 75 5.31 -3.31 17.15
N ILE A 76 4.59 -2.39 17.78
CA ILE A 76 4.89 -1.89 19.12
C ILE A 76 3.91 -2.49 20.13
N PHE A 77 4.42 -2.81 21.32
CA PHE A 77 3.58 -3.25 22.44
C PHE A 77 3.14 -2.03 23.24
N VAL A 78 1.88 -1.62 23.07
CA VAL A 78 1.31 -0.47 23.79
C VAL A 78 0.60 -0.97 25.05
N ARG A 79 1.00 -0.44 26.23
CA ARG A 79 0.37 -0.80 27.51
C ARG A 79 -0.93 -0.04 27.78
N ARG A 80 -1.04 1.20 27.27
CA ARG A 80 -2.22 2.06 27.40
C ARG A 80 -2.19 3.14 26.31
N PHE A 81 -3.33 3.40 25.70
CA PHE A 81 -3.54 4.60 24.89
C PHE A 81 -3.95 5.75 25.80
N LEU A 82 -3.30 6.90 25.66
CA LEU A 82 -3.74 8.12 26.33
C LEU A 82 -4.86 8.73 25.51
N VAL A 83 -6.02 8.89 26.12
CA VAL A 83 -7.15 9.63 25.57
C VAL A 83 -7.26 10.89 26.40
N ASN A 84 -7.07 12.05 25.76
CA ASN A 84 -7.30 13.35 26.39
C ASN A 84 -8.80 13.60 26.55
#